data_AF-S7X0S4-F1
#
_entry.id   AF-S7X0S4-F1
#
_cell.length_a   1.000
_cell.length_b   1.000
_cell.length_c   1.000
_cell.angle_alpha   90.00
_cell.angle_beta   90.00
_cell.angle_gamma   90.00
#
_symmetry.space_group_name_H-M   'P 1'
#
loop_
_entity.id
_entity.type
_entity.pdbx_description
1 polymer ?
#
loop_
_entity_poly.entity_id
_entity_poly.type
_entity_poly.pdbx_seq_one_letter_code
_entity_poly.pdbx_strand_id
1 'polypeptide(L)'
;MVFEQQDEKVALVVGDLLWVERDLSVKARMRIEAETGIPFQNIIIAGTHSHTSPAYHPNIRELTGTLRPPFDQQHDTGKEDSYPQELEDGIVNAVIKAYEQREEVVLEVFGEEVNDLAFNRRFIMKNGKVDHQSR
;
A
#
# COMPACT_ATOMS: atom_id res chain seq x y z
N MET A 1 11.00 -1.08 -5.54
CA MET A 1 12.13 -0.37 -6.20
C MET A 1 13.06 0.16 -5.13
N VAL A 2 14.37 0.15 -5.39
CA VAL A 2 15.38 0.77 -4.53
C VAL A 2 16.27 1.63 -5.42
N PHE A 3 16.49 2.88 -5.01
CA PHE A 3 17.36 3.84 -5.68
C PHE A 3 18.53 4.17 -4.76
N GLU A 4 19.69 4.38 -5.35
CA GLU A 4 20.91 4.74 -4.63
C GLU A 4 21.66 5.81 -5.42
N GLN A 5 22.08 6.86 -4.73
CA GLN A 5 22.95 7.89 -5.28
C GLN A 5 23.91 8.36 -4.19
N GLN A 6 25.21 8.17 -4.42
CA GLN A 6 26.25 8.42 -3.41
C GLN A 6 25.92 7.66 -2.11
N ASP A 7 25.81 8.36 -0.99
CA ASP A 7 25.53 7.76 0.32
C ASP A 7 24.02 7.61 0.60
N GLU A 8 23.15 8.17 -0.25
CA GLU A 8 21.71 8.16 -0.07
C GLU A 8 21.06 6.94 -0.74
N LYS A 9 20.13 6.31 -0.02
CA LYS A 9 19.34 5.17 -0.49
C LYS A 9 17.88 5.39 -0.17
N VAL A 10 17.00 5.05 -1.11
CA VAL A 10 15.54 5.20 -0.98
C VAL A 10 14.85 3.94 -1.49
N ALA A 11 13.83 3.46 -0.77
CA ALA A 11 12.97 2.37 -1.21
C ALA A 11 11.53 2.85 -1.46
N LEU A 12 10.94 2.42 -2.57
CA LEU A 12 9.51 2.58 -2.87
C LEU A 12 8.90 1.21 -3.13
N VAL A 13 7.96 0.81 -2.29
CA VAL A 13 7.17 -0.41 -2.41
C VAL A 13 5.72 -0.04 -2.63
N VAL A 14 5.10 -0.63 -3.65
CA VAL A 14 3.67 -0.48 -3.91
C VAL A 14 3.06 -1.88 -3.86
N GLY A 15 2.14 -2.09 -2.92
CA GLY A 15 1.42 -3.35 -2.75
C GLY A 15 -0.03 -3.25 -3.24
N ASP A 16 -0.59 -4.37 -3.67
CA ASP A 16 -2.02 -4.49 -3.99
C ASP A 16 -2.85 -4.51 -2.71
N LEU A 17 -3.02 -3.33 -2.12
CA LEU A 17 -3.67 -3.13 -0.83
C LEU A 17 -4.70 -2.00 -0.92
N LEU A 18 -5.78 -2.12 -0.15
CA LEU A 18 -6.76 -1.05 0.00
C LEU A 18 -6.16 0.17 0.71
N TRP A 19 -5.37 -0.05 1.76
CA TRP A 19 -4.55 0.98 2.39
C TRP A 19 -3.36 0.32 3.09
N VAL A 20 -2.40 1.14 3.54
CA VAL A 20 -1.24 0.69 4.33
C VAL A 20 -1.42 1.11 5.78
N GLU A 21 -1.67 0.13 6.64
CA GLU A 21 -1.77 0.32 8.08
C GLU A 21 -0.46 0.77 8.71
N ARG A 22 -0.56 1.56 9.78
CA ARG A 22 0.61 2.12 10.47
C ARG A 22 1.52 1.01 11.00
N ASP A 23 0.95 -0.01 11.63
CA ASP A 23 1.72 -1.09 12.28
C ASP A 23 2.53 -1.89 11.24
N LEU A 24 1.88 -2.35 10.17
CA LEU A 24 2.54 -2.98 9.02
C LEU A 24 3.67 -2.09 8.48
N SER A 25 3.37 -0.81 8.27
CA SER A 25 4.33 0.15 7.74
C SER A 25 5.55 0.34 8.64
N VAL A 26 5.36 0.43 9.96
CA VAL A 26 6.45 0.61 10.92
C VAL A 26 7.31 -0.65 10.99
N LYS A 27 6.71 -1.83 11.17
CA LYS A 27 7.42 -3.10 11.29
C LYS A 27 8.24 -3.42 10.04
N ALA A 28 7.62 -3.31 8.86
CA ALA A 28 8.31 -3.55 7.60
C ALA A 28 9.49 -2.58 7.41
N ARG A 29 9.32 -1.27 7.70
CA ARG A 29 10.39 -0.28 7.56
C ARG A 29 11.55 -0.51 8.52
N MET A 30 11.28 -0.86 9.77
CA MET A 30 12.33 -1.21 10.75
C MET A 30 13.13 -2.43 10.29
N ARG A 31 12.45 -3.47 9.78
CA ARG A 31 13.11 -4.66 9.26
C ARG A 31 13.93 -4.36 8.01
N ILE A 32 13.38 -3.59 7.07
CA ILE A 32 14.12 -3.15 5.87
C ILE A 32 15.37 -2.35 6.27
N GLU A 33 15.26 -1.39 7.19
CA GLU A 33 16.41 -0.62 7.66
C GLU A 33 17.49 -1.53 8.27
N ALA A 34 17.10 -2.49 9.10
CA ALA A 34 18.04 -3.44 9.71
C ALA A 34 18.75 -4.33 8.68
N GLU A 35 18.05 -4.81 7.67
CA GLU A 35 18.57 -5.75 6.67
C GLU A 35 19.35 -5.06 5.54
N THR A 36 19.01 -3.81 5.23
CA THR A 36 19.52 -3.11 4.04
C THR A 36 20.31 -1.85 4.34
N GLY A 37 20.20 -1.30 5.55
CA GLY A 37 20.77 0.00 5.91
C GLY A 37 20.09 1.20 5.24
N ILE A 38 18.98 1.00 4.50
CA ILE A 38 18.17 2.12 4.00
C ILE A 38 17.50 2.79 5.21
N PRO A 39 17.70 4.11 5.45
CA PRO A 39 17.11 4.77 6.61
C PRO A 39 15.59 4.63 6.66
N PHE A 40 15.02 4.46 7.85
CA PHE A 40 13.56 4.33 8.06
C PHE A 40 12.75 5.41 7.33
N GLN A 41 13.24 6.65 7.37
CA GLN A 41 12.62 7.81 6.74
C GLN A 41 12.67 7.82 5.20
N ASN A 42 13.56 7.01 4.61
CA ASN A 42 13.76 6.89 3.17
C ASN A 42 13.00 5.69 2.57
N ILE A 43 12.11 5.05 3.33
CA ILE A 43 11.31 3.91 2.88
C ILE A 43 9.85 4.31 2.77
N ILE A 44 9.30 4.19 1.56
CA ILE A 44 7.91 4.47 1.24
C ILE A 44 7.19 3.15 0.94
N ILE A 45 6.08 2.91 1.64
CA ILE A 45 5.17 1.79 1.38
C ILE A 45 3.81 2.38 1.02
N ALA A 46 3.34 2.10 -0.18
CA ALA A 46 2.06 2.57 -0.71
C ALA A 46 1.14 1.40 -1.08
N GLY A 47 -0.16 1.65 -1.04
CA GLY A 47 -1.19 0.73 -1.54
C GLY A 47 -1.80 1.24 -2.84
N THR A 48 -2.19 0.35 -3.73
CA THR A 48 -2.91 0.70 -4.98
C THR A 48 -4.34 1.19 -4.75
N HIS A 49 -4.85 1.10 -3.51
CA HIS A 49 -6.23 1.38 -3.14
C HIS A 49 -7.24 0.42 -3.80
N SER A 50 -6.84 -0.84 -3.97
CA SER A 50 -7.69 -1.89 -4.52
C SER A 50 -8.73 -2.35 -3.50
N HIS A 51 -10.01 -2.30 -3.88
CA HIS A 51 -11.14 -2.78 -3.10
C HIS A 51 -11.37 -4.29 -3.19
N THR A 52 -10.58 -5.00 -3.99
CA THR A 52 -10.66 -6.47 -4.18
C THR A 52 -9.45 -7.21 -3.62
N SER A 53 -8.55 -6.50 -2.93
CA SER A 53 -7.41 -7.09 -2.24
C SER A 53 -7.83 -7.82 -0.97
N PRO A 54 -7.06 -8.85 -0.51
CA PRO A 54 -7.34 -9.51 0.75
C PRO A 54 -7.33 -8.52 1.92
N ALA A 55 -8.31 -8.68 2.81
CA ALA A 55 -8.29 -7.97 4.09
C ALA A 55 -7.19 -8.59 4.97
N TYR A 56 -6.34 -7.74 5.56
CA TYR A 56 -5.22 -8.20 6.40
C TYR A 56 -5.20 -7.54 7.78
N HIS A 57 -6.19 -6.69 8.10
CA HIS A 57 -6.15 -5.88 9.31
C HIS A 57 -7.39 -6.07 10.21
N PRO A 58 -7.22 -6.15 11.55
CA PRO A 58 -8.33 -6.19 12.50
C PRO A 58 -9.24 -4.96 12.46
N ASN A 59 -8.77 -3.77 12.04
CA ASN A 59 -9.66 -2.61 11.83
C ASN A 59 -10.68 -2.86 10.72
N ILE A 60 -10.39 -3.67 9.69
CA ILE A 60 -11.44 -4.10 8.75
C ILE A 60 -12.48 -4.92 9.51
N ARG A 61 -12.06 -5.83 10.39
CA ARG A 61 -12.97 -6.59 11.26
C ARG A 61 -13.73 -5.73 12.25
N GLU A 62 -13.13 -4.68 12.80
CA GLU A 62 -13.79 -3.72 13.68
C GLU A 62 -14.79 -2.87 12.90
N LEU A 63 -14.44 -2.42 11.69
CA LEU A 63 -15.35 -1.74 10.76
C LEU A 63 -16.52 -2.65 10.33
N THR A 64 -16.30 -3.95 10.15
CA THR A 64 -17.35 -4.96 9.81
C THR A 64 -18.02 -5.58 11.03
N GLY A 65 -17.58 -5.28 12.25
CA GLY A 65 -18.14 -5.79 13.49
C GLY A 65 -18.93 -4.74 14.26
N THR A 66 -18.59 -3.45 14.10
CA THR A 66 -19.22 -2.33 14.81
C THR A 66 -19.95 -1.35 13.88
N LEU A 67 -19.50 -1.18 12.62
CA LEU A 67 -20.00 -0.13 11.71
C LEU A 67 -20.71 -0.66 10.46
N ARG A 68 -20.57 -1.95 10.14
CA ARG A 68 -21.30 -2.65 9.07
C ARG A 68 -21.62 -4.07 9.53
N PRO A 69 -22.67 -4.72 9.01
CA PRO A 69 -22.81 -6.17 9.13
C PRO A 69 -21.58 -6.87 8.51
N PRO A 70 -21.14 -8.02 9.04
CA PRO A 70 -20.12 -8.84 8.39
C PRO A 70 -20.52 -9.10 6.94
N PHE A 71 -19.67 -8.72 5.99
CA PHE A 71 -19.94 -8.90 4.55
C PHE A 71 -19.69 -10.34 4.12
N ASP A 72 -18.97 -11.07 4.95
CA ASP A 72 -18.60 -12.46 4.90
C ASP A 72 -19.11 -13.15 6.18
N GLN A 73 -19.75 -14.31 6.02
CA GLN A 73 -19.86 -15.23 7.14
C GLN A 73 -18.44 -15.69 7.45
N GLN A 74 -17.82 -15.06 8.44
CA GLN A 74 -16.52 -15.49 8.93
C GLN A 74 -16.69 -16.91 9.48
N HIS A 75 -16.33 -17.90 8.67
CA HIS A 75 -16.13 -19.25 9.16
C HIS A 75 -14.89 -19.19 10.06
N ASP A 76 -15.09 -19.20 11.37
CA ASP A 76 -14.00 -19.39 12.31
C ASP A 76 -13.35 -20.74 12.02
N THR A 77 -12.19 -20.71 11.36
CA THR A 77 -11.44 -21.91 11.00
C THR A 77 -10.64 -22.45 12.19
N GLY A 78 -10.63 -21.77 13.34
CA GLY A 78 -9.80 -22.10 14.50
C GLY A 78 -8.30 -21.96 14.25
N LYS A 79 -7.90 -21.29 13.17
CA LYS A 79 -6.50 -21.07 12.77
C LYS A 79 -6.17 -19.59 12.87
N GLU A 80 -4.99 -19.29 13.41
CA GLU A 80 -4.44 -17.93 13.38
C GLU A 80 -4.21 -17.49 11.93
N ASP A 81 -4.58 -16.25 11.62
CA ASP A 81 -4.44 -15.68 10.28
C ASP A 81 -2.96 -15.36 10.02
N SER A 82 -2.31 -16.12 9.14
CA SER A 82 -0.90 -15.95 8.79
C SER A 82 -0.68 -14.83 7.78
N TYR A 83 -1.73 -14.38 7.09
CA TYR A 83 -1.60 -13.44 5.97
C TYR A 83 -0.95 -12.09 6.36
N PRO A 84 -1.22 -11.48 7.52
CA PRO A 84 -0.56 -10.23 7.91
C PRO A 84 0.97 -10.38 8.02
N GLN A 85 1.43 -11.51 8.55
CA GLN A 85 2.86 -11.81 8.65
C GLN A 85 3.46 -12.08 7.26
N GLU A 86 2.78 -12.87 6.43
CA GLU A 86 3.20 -13.14 5.05
C GLU A 86 3.29 -11.86 4.21
N LEU A 87 2.37 -10.91 4.42
CA LEU A 87 2.38 -9.61 3.77
C LEU A 87 3.59 -8.77 4.21
N GLU A 88 3.86 -8.71 5.51
CA GLU A 88 5.05 -8.02 6.03
C GLU A 88 6.33 -8.63 5.46
N ASP A 89 6.46 -9.96 5.51
CA ASP A 89 7.60 -10.69 4.96
C ASP A 89 7.76 -10.44 3.46
N GLY A 90 6.66 -10.44 2.72
CA GLY A 90 6.64 -10.14 1.29
C GLY A 90 7.17 -8.74 0.97
N ILE A 91 6.75 -7.72 1.74
CA ILE A 91 7.24 -6.34 1.59
C ILE A 91 8.74 -6.27 1.85
N VAL A 92 9.21 -6.84 2.96
CA VAL A 92 10.63 -6.83 3.35
C VAL A 92 11.48 -7.54 2.29
N ASN A 93 11.08 -8.76 1.90
CA ASN A 93 11.80 -9.56 0.91
C ASN A 93 11.84 -8.88 -0.46
N ALA A 94 10.77 -8.20 -0.87
CA ALA A 94 10.75 -7.47 -2.13
C ALA A 94 11.77 -6.32 -2.14
N VAL A 95 11.96 -5.62 -1.01
CA VAL A 95 12.97 -4.56 -0.89
C VAL A 95 14.37 -5.14 -0.84
N ILE A 96 14.61 -6.19 -0.04
CA ILE A 96 15.92 -6.86 0.02
C ILE A 96 16.34 -7.33 -1.37
N LYS A 97 15.44 -8.01 -2.09
CA LYS A 97 15.71 -8.44 -3.47
C LYS A 97 16.03 -7.27 -4.39
N ALA A 98 15.28 -6.17 -4.31
CA ALA A 98 15.54 -4.97 -5.10
C ALA A 98 16.86 -4.27 -4.72
N TYR A 99 17.24 -4.31 -3.43
CA TYR A 99 18.50 -3.81 -2.91
C TYR A 99 19.69 -4.63 -3.45
N GLU A 100 19.60 -5.94 -3.40
CA GLU A 100 20.66 -6.84 -3.88
C GLU A 100 20.86 -6.79 -5.40
N GLN A 101 19.80 -6.44 -6.14
CA GLN A 101 19.79 -6.44 -7.61
C GLN A 101 19.97 -5.04 -8.23
N ARG A 102 20.46 -4.06 -7.48
CA ARG A 102 20.74 -2.72 -8.05
C ARG A 102 21.88 -2.79 -9.05
N GLU A 103 21.75 -1.99 -10.09
CA GLU A 103 22.76 -1.77 -11.11
C GLU A 103 22.79 -0.30 -11.52
N GLU A 104 23.82 0.10 -12.25
CA GLU A 104 23.92 1.46 -12.78
C GLU A 104 22.87 1.66 -13.88
N VAL A 105 22.01 2.67 -13.72
CA VAL A 105 20.91 2.97 -14.63
C VAL A 105 20.80 4.47 -14.86
N VAL A 106 20.13 4.84 -15.96
CA VAL A 106 19.65 6.21 -16.19
C VAL A 106 18.17 6.25 -15.85
N LEU A 107 17.77 7.15 -14.95
CA LEU A 107 16.37 7.38 -14.63
C LEU A 107 15.82 8.50 -15.53
N GLU A 108 14.78 8.17 -16.30
CA GLU A 108 14.02 9.15 -17.07
C GLU A 108 12.59 9.24 -16.52
N VAL A 109 12.03 10.44 -16.52
CA VAL A 109 10.65 10.69 -16.07
C VAL A 109 9.86 11.27 -17.24
N PHE A 110 8.73 10.64 -17.53
CA PHE A 110 7.80 11.06 -18.57
C PHE A 110 6.39 11.15 -18.00
N GLY A 111 5.61 12.08 -18.53
CA GLY A 111 4.20 12.25 -18.17
C GLY A 111 3.39 12.68 -19.38
N GLU A 112 2.17 12.16 -19.46
CA GLU A 112 1.21 12.48 -20.51
C GLU A 112 -0.19 12.59 -19.90
N GLU A 113 -1.08 13.29 -20.59
CA GLU A 113 -2.47 13.44 -20.21
C GLU A 113 -3.26 12.17 -20.56
N VAL A 114 -3.91 11.57 -19.56
CA VAL A 114 -4.80 10.42 -19.75
C VAL A 114 -6.24 10.86 -19.50
N ASN A 115 -6.97 11.07 -20.58
CA ASN A 115 -8.40 11.39 -20.55
C ASN A 115 -9.26 10.13 -20.48
N ASP A 116 -10.52 10.29 -20.08
CA ASP A 116 -11.57 9.26 -20.10
C ASP A 116 -11.36 8.03 -19.18
N LEU A 117 -10.35 8.05 -18.31
CA LEU A 117 -10.08 6.95 -17.36
C LEU A 117 -10.76 7.16 -15.98
N ALA A 118 -10.83 8.41 -15.52
CA ALA A 118 -11.34 8.77 -14.21
C ALA A 118 -12.26 10.00 -14.29
N PHE A 119 -13.22 10.09 -13.36
CA PHE A 119 -14.08 11.25 -13.20
C PHE A 119 -14.19 11.64 -11.73
N ASN A 120 -14.43 12.93 -11.48
CA ASN A 120 -14.74 13.40 -10.14
C ASN A 120 -16.18 13.02 -9.79
N ARG A 121 -16.37 12.07 -8.89
CA ARG A 121 -17.71 11.66 -8.40
C ARG A 121 -18.46 12.71 -7.55
N ARG A 122 -17.87 13.90 -7.34
CA ARG A 122 -18.41 15.02 -6.55
C ARG A 122 -18.36 16.30 -7.38
N PHE A 123 -19.38 16.53 -8.20
CA PHE A 123 -19.44 17.71 -9.05
C PHE A 123 -19.97 18.92 -8.28
N ILE A 124 -19.34 20.08 -8.46
CA ILE A 124 -19.88 21.35 -7.95
C ILE A 124 -20.84 21.89 -8.99
N MET A 125 -22.12 21.94 -8.63
CA MET A 125 -23.19 22.44 -9.48
C MET A 125 -23.15 23.98 -9.55
N LYS A 126 -23.78 24.58 -10.57
CA LYS A 126 -23.83 26.05 -10.74
C LYS A 126 -24.42 26.81 -9.54
N ASN A 127 -25.22 26.13 -8.71
CA ASN A 127 -25.80 26.68 -7.48
C ASN A 127 -24.91 26.48 -6.23
N GLY A 128 -23.66 26.03 -6.41
CA GLY A 128 -22.69 25.80 -5.34
C GLY A 128 -22.88 24.50 -4.56
N LYS A 129 -23.89 23.67 -4.88
CA LYS A 129 -24.10 22.37 -4.21
C LYS A 129 -23.23 21.28 -4.83
N VAL A 130 -22.89 20.26 -4.02
CA VAL A 130 -22.21 19.06 -4.48
C VAL A 130 -23.24 18.03 -4.95
N ASP A 131 -23.09 17.54 -6.18
CA ASP A 131 -23.83 16.38 -6.70
C ASP A 131 -22.97 15.12 -6.60
N HIS A 132 -23.58 14.02 -6.17
CA HIS A 132 -22.94 12.71 -6.00
C HIS A 132 -23.39 11.77 -7.11
N GLN A 133 -22.49 11.46 -8.04
CA GLN A 133 -22.80 10.50 -9.10
C GLN A 133 -22.20 9.13 -8.76
N SER A 134 -23.04 8.10 -8.70
CA SER A 134 -22.59 6.70 -8.74
C SER A 134 -22.40 6.27 -10.19
N ARG A 135 -21.41 5.41 -10.44
CA ARG A 135 -21.29 4.69 -11.73
C ARG A 135 -22.52 3.85 -12.02
#